data_AF-A2AFL5-F1
#
_entry.id   AF-A2AFL5-F1
#
_cell.length_a   1.000
_cell.length_b   1.000
_cell.length_c   1.000
_cell.angle_alpha   90.00
_cell.angle_beta   90.00
_cell.angle_gamma   90.00
#
_symmetry.space_group_name_H-M   'P 1'
#
loop_
_entity.id
_entity.type
_entity.pdbx_description
1 polymer ?
#
loop_
_entity_poly.entity_id
_entity_poly.type
_entity_poly.pdbx_seq_one_letter_code
_entity_poly.pdbx_strand_id
1 'polypeptide(L)'
;ATLHPQVESPICGALVPEPKHFFPDVILQPSPALTWRSTGGILDVYVFLGPEPKSVVQQYLDVVGYPFMPPYWGLGFHLCRWGYSSTAIVRQVVENMTRTHFPLDVQWNDLDYMDARRDFTFNQDSFADFPDMVRELHQDGRRYMMIVDPAISSAGPAGSYRPYDEGLRRGVFITNETGQPLIGKVWPGTTAFPDFTNPETLDWWQDMVSEFHAQVPFDGMWLDMNEPSNFVRGSQQGCPNNELENPPYVPGVVGGILQAATICASSHQFLS
;
A
#
# COMPACT_ATOMS: atom_id res chain seq x y z
N ALA A 1 25.26 -6.61 50.00
CA ALA A 1 24.39 -6.82 48.82
C ALA A 1 23.28 -5.78 48.89
N THR A 2 23.48 -4.65 48.24
CA THR A 2 22.50 -3.56 48.16
C THR A 2 21.50 -3.94 47.07
N LEU A 3 20.32 -4.41 47.45
CA LEU A 3 19.17 -4.55 46.56
C LEU A 3 18.73 -3.13 46.18
N HIS A 4 19.03 -2.72 44.95
CA HIS A 4 18.33 -1.58 44.36
C HIS A 4 16.88 -2.02 44.12
N PRO A 5 15.88 -1.35 44.71
CA PRO A 5 14.50 -1.57 44.32
C PRO A 5 14.37 -1.08 42.88
N GLN A 6 14.06 -1.98 41.95
CA GLN A 6 13.55 -1.56 40.66
C GLN A 6 12.20 -0.92 40.93
N VAL A 7 12.14 0.41 40.82
CA VAL A 7 10.87 1.12 40.73
C VAL A 7 10.30 0.76 39.36
N GLU A 8 9.51 -0.31 39.32
CA GLU A 8 8.66 -0.59 38.17
C GLU A 8 7.56 0.48 38.18
N SER A 9 7.76 1.55 37.42
CA SER A 9 6.69 2.47 37.10
C SER A 9 5.71 1.70 36.20
N PRO A 10 4.46 1.43 36.64
CA PRO A 10 3.50 0.74 35.80
C PRO A 10 3.23 1.59 34.56
N ILE A 11 3.33 0.97 33.38
CA ILE A 11 3.08 1.62 32.09
C ILE A 11 1.72 1.19 31.59
N CYS A 12 0.95 2.14 31.06
CA CYS A 12 -0.28 1.87 30.33
C CYS A 12 -0.19 2.37 28.88
N GLY A 13 -0.96 1.75 28.00
CA GLY A 13 -1.16 2.19 26.62
C GLY A 13 -2.63 2.54 26.38
N ALA A 14 -2.90 3.40 25.39
CA ALA A 14 -4.26 3.67 24.93
C ALA A 14 -4.31 3.56 23.41
N LEU A 15 -5.37 2.95 22.90
CA LEU A 15 -5.70 2.90 21.47
C LEU A 15 -7.09 3.51 21.29
N VAL A 16 -7.23 4.38 20.30
CA VAL A 16 -8.52 4.88 19.84
C VAL A 16 -8.70 4.39 18.40
N PRO A 17 -9.36 3.25 18.17
CA PRO A 17 -9.70 2.82 16.83
C PRO A 17 -10.76 3.76 16.27
N GLU A 18 -10.44 4.43 15.17
CA GLU A 18 -11.39 5.29 14.49
C GLU A 18 -11.95 4.52 13.29
N PRO A 19 -13.25 4.16 13.28
CA PRO A 19 -13.83 3.54 12.11
C PRO A 19 -14.01 4.59 11.00
N LYS A 20 -13.21 4.42 9.93
CA LYS A 20 -13.41 4.89 8.55
C LYS A 20 -13.26 6.41 8.31
N HIS A 21 -12.51 6.80 7.27
CA HIS A 21 -12.52 8.10 6.58
C HIS A 21 -12.29 9.39 7.40
N PHE A 22 -11.84 9.31 8.66
CA PHE A 22 -11.59 10.48 9.50
C PHE A 22 -10.10 10.73 9.74
N PHE A 23 -9.75 12.01 9.84
CA PHE A 23 -8.39 12.47 10.03
C PHE A 23 -8.25 13.00 11.47
N PRO A 24 -7.47 12.35 12.33
CA PRO A 24 -7.29 12.80 13.70
C PRO A 24 -6.11 13.78 13.83
N ASP A 25 -6.26 14.77 14.71
CA ASP A 25 -5.12 15.43 15.35
C ASP A 25 -4.91 14.86 16.76
N VAL A 26 -3.64 14.60 17.08
CA VAL A 26 -3.20 14.27 18.44
C VAL A 26 -2.36 15.42 18.97
N ILE A 27 -2.93 16.21 19.88
CA ILE A 27 -2.27 17.41 20.40
C ILE A 27 -1.68 17.10 21.77
N LEU A 28 -0.36 17.23 21.87
CA LEU A 28 0.39 17.11 23.12
C LEU A 28 0.53 18.49 23.77
N GLN A 29 0.37 18.55 25.08
CA GLN A 29 0.50 19.78 25.87
C GLN A 29 1.73 19.72 26.79
N PRO A 30 2.21 20.87 27.33
CA PRO A 30 3.31 20.87 28.30
C PRO A 30 2.95 20.26 29.66
N SER A 31 1.68 20.34 30.08
CA SER A 31 1.15 19.41 31.08
C SER A 31 1.05 18.02 30.46
N PRO A 32 1.19 16.90 31.22
CA PRO A 32 1.05 15.55 30.68
C PRO A 32 -0.43 15.27 30.35
N ALA A 33 -0.91 15.91 29.30
CA ALA A 33 -2.25 15.88 28.78
C ALA A 33 -2.17 15.75 27.26
N LEU A 34 -3.12 14.99 26.73
CA LEU A 34 -3.26 14.71 25.32
C LEU A 34 -4.70 15.02 24.93
N THR A 35 -4.90 15.67 23.80
CA THR A 35 -6.23 15.93 23.23
C THR A 35 -6.36 15.23 21.88
N TRP A 36 -7.35 14.35 21.78
CA TRP A 36 -7.79 13.75 20.52
C TRP A 36 -8.84 14.66 19.87
N ARG A 37 -8.66 14.98 18.59
CA ARG A 37 -9.67 15.67 17.76
C ARG A 37 -9.88 14.87 16.49
N SER A 38 -11.03 14.23 16.36
CA SER A 38 -11.43 13.48 15.16
C SER A 38 -12.43 14.29 14.32
N THR A 39 -12.41 14.13 13.00
CA THR A 39 -13.35 14.78 12.07
C THR A 39 -14.67 14.02 11.89
N GLY A 40 -14.83 12.86 12.54
CA GLY A 40 -16.09 12.12 12.60
C GLY A 40 -15.92 10.78 13.32
N GLY A 41 -16.83 9.84 13.07
CA GLY A 41 -16.78 8.51 13.67
C GLY A 41 -17.28 8.49 15.11
N ILE A 42 -16.76 7.54 15.90
CA ILE A 42 -17.07 7.38 17.33
C ILE A 42 -15.76 7.28 18.10
N LEU A 43 -15.78 7.67 19.38
CA LEU A 43 -14.68 7.42 20.29
C LEU A 43 -14.83 6.02 20.90
N ASP A 44 -14.16 5.04 20.30
CA ASP A 44 -13.94 3.72 20.90
C ASP A 44 -12.54 3.71 21.52
N VAL A 45 -12.41 3.40 22.83
CA VAL A 45 -11.15 3.60 23.56
C VAL A 45 -10.77 2.35 24.35
N TYR A 46 -9.58 1.83 24.07
CA TYR A 46 -8.96 0.70 24.76
C TYR A 46 -7.82 1.20 25.63
N VAL A 47 -7.73 0.70 26.87
CA VAL A 47 -6.64 1.00 27.81
C VAL A 47 -5.97 -0.30 28.23
N PHE A 48 -4.67 -0.39 27.99
CA PHE A 48 -3.82 -1.55 28.29
C PHE A 48 -2.99 -1.26 29.53
N LEU A 49 -3.03 -2.15 30.53
CA LEU A 49 -2.52 -1.85 31.89
C LEU A 49 -1.11 -2.36 32.19
N GLY A 50 -0.50 -3.15 31.29
CA GLY A 50 0.86 -3.67 31.50
C GLY A 50 0.92 -4.73 32.62
N PRO A 51 1.85 -4.63 33.59
CA PRO A 51 2.61 -3.42 33.98
C PRO A 51 3.90 -3.18 33.18
N GLU A 52 4.50 -4.21 32.58
CA GLU A 52 5.72 -4.05 31.78
C GLU A 52 5.39 -3.47 30.39
N PRO A 53 6.25 -2.61 29.81
CA PRO A 53 6.00 -2.08 28.46
C PRO A 53 5.87 -3.17 27.39
N LYS A 54 6.54 -4.32 27.55
CA LYS A 54 6.35 -5.49 26.66
C LYS A 54 4.95 -6.08 26.78
N SER A 55 4.40 -6.14 27.99
CA SER A 55 3.05 -6.60 28.28
C SER A 55 1.99 -5.64 27.71
N VAL A 56 2.23 -4.32 27.78
CA VAL A 56 1.37 -3.31 27.12
C VAL A 56 1.30 -3.55 25.60
N VAL A 57 2.44 -3.77 24.95
CA VAL A 57 2.48 -4.08 23.52
C VAL A 57 1.74 -5.39 23.22
N GLN A 58 1.94 -6.44 24.02
CA GLN A 58 1.22 -7.70 23.85
C GLN A 58 -0.31 -7.53 23.98
N GLN A 59 -0.78 -6.81 25.00
CA GLN A 59 -2.21 -6.54 25.22
C GLN A 59 -2.83 -5.73 24.06
N TYR A 60 -2.06 -4.81 23.47
CA TYR A 60 -2.47 -4.12 22.25
C TYR A 60 -2.63 -5.11 21.07
N LEU A 61 -1.67 -6.01 20.88
CA LEU A 61 -1.71 -7.04 19.82
C LEU A 61 -2.84 -8.06 20.02
N ASP A 62 -3.28 -8.32 21.26
CA ASP A 62 -4.46 -9.15 21.54
C ASP A 62 -5.76 -8.55 20.95
N VAL A 63 -5.81 -7.22 20.76
CA VAL A 63 -6.97 -6.53 20.19
C VAL A 63 -6.84 -6.39 18.67
N VAL A 64 -5.70 -5.94 18.16
CA VAL A 64 -5.54 -5.61 16.72
C VAL A 64 -5.06 -6.78 15.86
N GLY A 65 -4.63 -7.88 16.49
CA GLY A 65 -4.05 -9.04 15.83
C GLY A 65 -2.53 -9.09 15.96
N TYR A 66 -2.01 -10.31 16.08
CA TYR A 66 -0.58 -10.56 16.15
C TYR A 66 0.10 -10.38 14.79
N PRO A 67 1.39 -9.99 14.76
CA PRO A 67 2.16 -9.93 13.52
C PRO A 67 2.11 -11.26 12.78
N PHE A 68 1.96 -11.21 11.45
CA PHE A 68 2.04 -12.41 10.62
C PHE A 68 3.43 -13.05 10.71
N MET A 69 3.51 -14.36 10.51
CA MET A 69 4.80 -15.05 10.47
C MET A 69 5.42 -14.91 9.06
N PRO A 70 6.54 -14.19 8.90
CA PRO A 70 7.18 -14.06 7.60
C PRO A 70 7.82 -15.38 7.16
N PRO A 71 7.91 -15.65 5.85
CA PRO A 71 8.71 -16.75 5.34
C PRO A 71 10.20 -16.51 5.65
N TYR A 72 10.96 -17.57 5.89
CA TYR A 72 12.36 -17.46 6.31
C TYR A 72 13.22 -16.66 5.31
N TRP A 73 12.98 -16.84 4.00
CA TRP A 73 13.71 -16.09 2.96
C TRP A 73 13.48 -14.58 3.02
N GLY A 74 12.35 -14.14 3.58
CA GLY A 74 12.03 -12.71 3.75
C GLY A 74 12.86 -12.04 4.85
N LEU A 75 13.64 -12.80 5.60
CA LEU A 75 14.62 -12.30 6.56
C LEU A 75 16.04 -12.18 5.95
N GLY A 76 16.22 -12.64 4.71
CA GLY A 76 17.47 -12.53 3.97
C GLY A 76 17.76 -11.10 3.50
N PHE A 77 18.82 -10.92 2.71
CA PHE A 77 19.11 -9.61 2.11
C PHE A 77 18.32 -9.41 0.81
N HIS A 78 17.73 -8.22 0.66
CA HIS A 78 16.91 -7.82 -0.48
C HIS A 78 17.61 -6.66 -1.20
N LEU A 79 17.61 -6.66 -2.54
CA LEU A 79 18.21 -5.58 -3.33
C LEU A 79 17.26 -5.06 -4.40
N CYS A 80 17.03 -3.75 -4.37
CA CYS A 80 16.11 -3.03 -5.23
C CYS A 80 16.70 -1.70 -5.70
N ARG A 81 16.16 -1.19 -6.80
CA ARG A 81 16.33 0.18 -7.28
C ARG A 81 15.26 0.47 -8.34
N TRP A 82 14.76 1.71 -8.36
CA TRP A 82 14.20 2.29 -9.57
C TRP A 82 15.30 2.63 -10.58
N GLY A 83 15.32 1.93 -11.71
CA GLY A 83 16.25 2.12 -12.82
C GLY A 83 16.97 0.84 -13.26
N TYR A 84 16.55 -0.34 -12.77
CA TYR A 84 16.99 -1.61 -13.36
C TYR A 84 16.16 -1.87 -14.62
N SER A 85 16.55 -1.23 -15.71
CA SER A 85 15.72 -1.05 -16.91
C SER A 85 15.69 -2.22 -17.89
N SER A 86 16.33 -3.35 -17.57
CA SER A 86 16.25 -4.58 -18.37
C SER A 86 16.59 -5.82 -17.54
N THR A 87 16.12 -6.98 -17.99
CA THR A 87 16.47 -8.28 -17.39
C THR A 87 17.98 -8.53 -17.40
N ALA A 88 18.69 -8.05 -18.42
CA ALA A 88 20.15 -8.12 -18.50
C ALA A 88 20.85 -7.33 -17.37
N ILE A 89 20.35 -6.13 -17.04
CA ILE A 89 20.88 -5.34 -15.92
C ILE A 89 20.59 -6.04 -14.59
N VAL A 90 19.39 -6.61 -14.43
CA VAL A 90 19.03 -7.36 -13.22
C VAL A 90 19.96 -8.55 -13.01
N ARG A 91 20.22 -9.35 -14.06
CA ARG A 91 21.19 -10.46 -13.99
C ARG A 91 22.59 -10.00 -13.61
N GLN A 92 23.06 -8.88 -14.17
CA GLN A 92 24.36 -8.31 -13.80
C GLN A 92 24.45 -7.91 -12.33
N VAL A 93 23.35 -7.42 -11.74
CA VAL A 93 23.30 -7.10 -10.30
C VAL A 93 23.50 -8.37 -9.47
N VAL A 94 22.77 -9.44 -9.78
CA VAL A 94 22.87 -10.72 -9.07
C VAL A 94 24.25 -11.35 -9.26
N GLU A 95 24.79 -11.31 -10.49
CA GLU A 95 26.14 -11.78 -10.80
C GLU A 95 27.19 -11.02 -9.99
N ASN A 96 27.11 -9.68 -9.93
CA ASN A 96 28.05 -8.85 -9.19
C ASN A 96 28.02 -9.13 -7.69
N MET A 97 26.83 -9.27 -7.09
CA MET A 97 26.67 -9.63 -5.68
C MET A 97 27.30 -11.01 -5.39
N THR A 98 27.01 -11.99 -6.25
CA THR A 98 27.54 -13.35 -6.14
C THR A 98 29.07 -13.37 -6.27
N ARG A 99 29.63 -12.69 -7.29
CA ARG A 99 31.07 -12.60 -7.56
C ARG A 99 31.84 -11.95 -6.41
N THR A 100 31.21 -11.03 -5.69
CA THR A 100 31.82 -10.29 -4.57
C THR A 100 31.49 -10.89 -3.20
N HIS A 101 30.83 -12.05 -3.16
CA HIS A 101 30.45 -12.77 -1.94
C HIS A 101 29.50 -11.99 -1.01
N PHE A 102 28.69 -11.08 -1.56
CA PHE A 102 27.60 -10.47 -0.80
C PHE A 102 26.35 -11.36 -0.88
N PRO A 103 25.78 -11.79 0.26
CA PRO A 103 24.52 -12.55 0.27
C PRO A 103 23.38 -11.75 -0.36
N LEU A 104 22.53 -12.44 -1.13
CA LEU A 104 21.32 -11.88 -1.74
C LEU A 104 20.29 -13.00 -1.89
N ASP A 105 19.20 -12.92 -1.13
CA ASP A 105 18.10 -13.87 -1.16
C ASP A 105 17.01 -13.43 -2.15
N VAL A 106 16.76 -12.12 -2.27
CA VAL A 106 15.62 -11.59 -3.02
C VAL A 106 16.04 -10.44 -3.94
N GLN A 107 15.84 -10.60 -5.23
CA GLN A 107 16.00 -9.54 -6.22
C GLN A 107 14.66 -8.85 -6.48
N TRP A 108 14.69 -7.52 -6.60
CA TRP A 108 13.50 -6.69 -6.76
C TRP A 108 13.56 -5.87 -8.05
N ASN A 109 12.39 -5.55 -8.62
CA ASN A 109 12.26 -4.45 -9.58
C ASN A 109 11.16 -3.47 -9.17
N ASP A 110 11.45 -2.20 -9.44
CA ASP A 110 10.49 -1.09 -9.45
C ASP A 110 9.70 -1.09 -10.78
N LEU A 111 9.06 0.02 -11.16
CA LEU A 111 8.19 0.19 -12.33
C LEU A 111 8.82 -0.17 -13.68
N ASP A 112 10.14 -0.36 -13.73
CA ASP A 112 10.91 -0.62 -14.96
C ASP A 112 10.44 -1.85 -15.73
N TYR A 113 9.90 -2.87 -15.06
CA TYR A 113 9.47 -4.11 -15.71
C TYR A 113 8.18 -3.92 -16.51
N MET A 114 7.30 -3.00 -16.09
CA MET A 114 5.94 -2.87 -16.60
C MET A 114 5.91 -2.31 -18.03
N ASP A 115 4.87 -2.67 -18.80
CA ASP A 115 4.58 -2.01 -20.07
C ASP A 115 3.83 -0.69 -19.82
N ALA A 116 4.48 0.42 -20.14
CA ALA A 116 3.98 1.78 -19.90
C ALA A 116 3.57 2.03 -18.43
N ARG A 117 4.27 1.41 -17.46
CA ARG A 117 4.03 1.52 -16.00
C ARG A 117 2.64 1.04 -15.57
N ARG A 118 2.07 0.07 -16.28
CA ARG A 118 0.78 -0.53 -15.96
C ARG A 118 0.96 -1.84 -15.21
N ASP A 119 0.22 -2.01 -14.12
CA ASP A 119 0.22 -3.28 -13.36
C ASP A 119 -0.15 -4.48 -14.22
N PHE A 120 0.31 -5.65 -13.81
CA PHE A 120 0.01 -6.93 -14.48
C PHE A 120 0.43 -6.98 -15.95
N THR A 121 1.46 -6.21 -16.31
CA THR A 121 2.10 -6.25 -17.63
C THR A 121 3.61 -6.29 -17.47
N PHE A 122 4.31 -6.68 -18.52
CA PHE A 122 5.74 -6.44 -18.64
C PHE A 122 6.09 -6.02 -20.07
N ASN A 123 7.04 -5.10 -20.20
CA ASN A 123 7.41 -4.57 -21.52
C ASN A 123 8.16 -5.63 -22.34
N GLN A 124 7.81 -5.71 -23.63
CA GLN A 124 8.35 -6.73 -24.53
C GLN A 124 9.69 -6.31 -25.18
N ASP A 125 10.24 -5.16 -24.79
CA ASP A 125 11.51 -4.65 -25.32
C ASP A 125 12.68 -5.07 -24.42
N SER A 126 12.73 -4.57 -23.19
CA SER A 126 13.83 -4.81 -22.26
C SER A 126 13.53 -5.88 -21.21
N PHE A 127 12.27 -6.34 -21.15
CA PHE A 127 11.79 -7.41 -20.27
C PHE A 127 11.11 -8.55 -21.04
N ALA A 128 11.43 -8.73 -22.33
CA ALA A 128 10.85 -9.78 -23.17
C ALA A 128 11.01 -11.21 -22.58
N ASP A 129 12.14 -11.48 -21.93
CA ASP A 129 12.49 -12.76 -21.30
C ASP A 129 12.27 -12.74 -19.77
N PHE A 130 11.40 -11.85 -19.28
CA PHE A 130 11.15 -11.68 -17.84
C PHE A 130 10.74 -12.97 -17.11
N PRO A 131 9.86 -13.83 -17.67
CA PRO A 131 9.58 -15.14 -17.07
C PRO A 131 10.81 -16.03 -16.91
N ASP A 132 11.75 -16.01 -17.86
CA ASP A 132 12.98 -16.80 -17.81
C ASP A 132 13.94 -16.27 -16.76
N MET A 133 14.10 -14.94 -16.67
CA MET A 133 14.91 -14.30 -15.63
C MET A 133 14.46 -14.72 -14.22
N VAL A 134 13.14 -14.76 -13.95
CA VAL A 134 12.64 -15.19 -12.64
C VAL A 134 12.88 -16.68 -12.39
N ARG A 135 12.70 -17.53 -13.42
CA ARG A 135 13.03 -18.96 -13.31
C ARG A 135 14.51 -19.21 -13.02
N GLU A 136 15.42 -18.42 -13.60
CA GLU A 136 16.85 -18.49 -13.31
C GLU A 136 17.16 -18.13 -11.85
N LEU A 137 16.53 -17.07 -11.32
CA LEU A 137 16.66 -16.72 -9.89
C LEU A 137 16.24 -17.89 -8.98
N HIS A 138 15.13 -18.55 -9.32
CA HIS A 138 14.63 -19.71 -8.57
C HIS A 138 15.57 -20.92 -8.65
N GLN A 139 16.18 -21.18 -9.81
CA GLN A 139 17.16 -22.26 -9.97
C GLN A 139 18.38 -22.09 -9.06
N ASP A 140 18.78 -20.83 -8.83
CA ASP A 140 19.87 -20.48 -7.91
C ASP A 140 19.42 -20.36 -6.44
N GLY A 141 18.17 -20.71 -6.12
CA GLY A 141 17.63 -20.69 -4.76
C GLY A 141 17.27 -19.29 -4.24
N ARG A 142 17.10 -18.30 -5.14
CA ARG A 142 16.66 -16.93 -4.81
C ARG A 142 15.18 -16.75 -5.05
N ARG A 143 14.64 -15.63 -4.59
CA ARG A 143 13.25 -15.20 -4.77
C ARG A 143 13.21 -13.90 -5.56
N TYR A 144 12.04 -13.59 -6.07
CA TYR A 144 11.76 -12.40 -6.84
C TYR A 144 10.56 -11.64 -6.28
N MET A 145 10.72 -10.32 -6.11
CA MET A 145 9.67 -9.39 -5.70
C MET A 145 9.55 -8.27 -6.73
N MET A 146 8.36 -7.71 -6.88
CA MET A 146 8.14 -6.57 -7.75
C MET A 146 7.14 -5.60 -7.15
N ILE A 147 7.27 -4.33 -7.54
CA ILE A 147 6.30 -3.30 -7.19
C ILE A 147 4.97 -3.55 -7.89
N VAL A 148 3.87 -3.25 -7.22
CA VAL A 148 2.51 -3.23 -7.74
C VAL A 148 1.81 -2.02 -7.14
N ASP A 149 1.25 -1.17 -8.00
CA ASP A 149 0.48 -0.01 -7.59
C ASP A 149 -1.02 -0.37 -7.49
N PRO A 150 -1.82 0.37 -6.69
CA PRO A 150 -3.26 0.14 -6.64
C PRO A 150 -3.97 0.73 -7.86
N ALA A 151 -3.46 1.82 -8.43
CA ALA A 151 -4.21 2.63 -9.39
C ALA A 151 -4.10 2.09 -10.82
N ILE A 152 -5.22 1.67 -11.39
CA ILE A 152 -5.29 0.98 -12.68
C ILE A 152 -5.45 1.98 -13.82
N SER A 153 -4.57 1.91 -14.83
CA SER A 153 -4.62 2.78 -16.02
C SER A 153 -5.98 2.71 -16.72
N SER A 154 -6.57 3.88 -17.00
CA SER A 154 -7.91 4.04 -17.59
C SER A 154 -7.93 4.63 -19.00
N ALA A 155 -6.77 4.98 -19.56
CA ALA A 155 -6.66 5.66 -20.87
C ALA A 155 -6.57 4.71 -22.08
N GLY A 156 -6.44 3.40 -21.87
CA GLY A 156 -6.28 2.43 -22.95
C GLY A 156 -7.55 2.27 -23.81
N PRO A 157 -7.44 1.89 -25.09
CA PRO A 157 -8.58 1.46 -25.88
C PRO A 157 -9.38 0.36 -25.17
N ALA A 158 -10.71 0.36 -25.28
CA ALA A 158 -11.54 -0.69 -24.69
C ALA A 158 -11.14 -2.08 -25.19
N GLY A 159 -11.00 -3.04 -24.27
CA GLY A 159 -10.56 -4.41 -24.55
C GLY A 159 -9.05 -4.58 -24.73
N SER A 160 -8.24 -3.53 -24.53
CA SER A 160 -6.78 -3.60 -24.66
C SER A 160 -6.04 -3.78 -23.34
N TYR A 161 -6.72 -3.64 -22.20
CA TYR A 161 -6.09 -3.72 -20.89
C TYR A 161 -7.04 -4.37 -19.88
N ARG A 162 -6.95 -5.70 -19.82
CA ARG A 162 -7.82 -6.57 -19.04
C ARG A 162 -8.01 -6.13 -17.57
N PRO A 163 -6.97 -5.72 -16.80
CA PRO A 163 -7.18 -5.24 -15.43
C PRO A 163 -8.21 -4.10 -15.34
N TYR A 164 -8.17 -3.16 -16.28
CA TYR A 164 -9.16 -2.08 -16.33
C TYR A 164 -10.51 -2.53 -16.86
N ASP A 165 -10.53 -3.23 -18.00
CA ASP A 165 -11.77 -3.66 -18.66
C ASP A 165 -12.61 -4.56 -17.74
N GLU A 166 -11.96 -5.52 -17.07
CA GLU A 166 -12.61 -6.44 -16.15
C GLU A 166 -13.01 -5.76 -14.84
N GLY A 167 -12.16 -4.86 -14.32
CA GLY A 167 -12.50 -4.06 -13.14
C GLY A 167 -13.72 -3.18 -13.39
N LEU A 168 -13.82 -2.58 -14.57
CA LEU A 168 -14.99 -1.79 -14.97
C LEU A 168 -16.24 -2.66 -15.11
N ARG A 169 -16.12 -3.86 -15.72
CA ARG A 169 -17.21 -4.82 -15.86
C ARG A 169 -17.76 -5.29 -14.51
N ARG A 170 -16.89 -5.49 -13.54
CA ARG A 170 -17.20 -5.99 -12.18
C ARG A 170 -17.56 -4.86 -11.20
N GLY A 171 -17.34 -3.60 -11.55
CA GLY A 171 -17.64 -2.45 -10.68
C GLY A 171 -16.71 -2.37 -9.47
N VAL A 172 -15.42 -2.63 -9.65
CA VAL A 172 -14.43 -2.71 -8.55
C VAL A 172 -13.84 -1.35 -8.15
N PHE A 173 -14.10 -0.30 -8.93
CA PHE A 173 -13.47 1.01 -8.72
C PHE A 173 -14.28 1.90 -7.78
N ILE A 174 -13.57 2.72 -7.00
CA ILE A 174 -14.11 3.85 -6.25
C ILE A 174 -14.84 4.78 -7.24
N THR A 175 -16.05 5.21 -6.88
CA THR A 175 -16.90 6.03 -7.76
C THR A 175 -17.05 7.47 -7.26
N ASN A 176 -17.34 8.38 -8.18
CA ASN A 176 -17.69 9.77 -7.90
C ASN A 176 -19.22 9.92 -7.67
N GLU A 177 -19.69 11.14 -7.42
CA GLU A 177 -21.11 11.46 -7.17
C GLU A 177 -22.06 11.08 -8.32
N THR A 178 -21.55 10.87 -9.54
CA THR A 178 -22.36 10.44 -10.70
C THR A 178 -22.38 8.91 -10.88
N GLY A 179 -21.76 8.17 -9.95
CA GLY A 179 -21.64 6.72 -9.99
C GLY A 179 -20.63 6.21 -11.02
N GLN A 180 -19.82 7.10 -11.61
CA GLN A 180 -18.75 6.73 -12.53
C GLN A 180 -17.44 6.54 -11.77
N PRO A 181 -16.48 5.73 -12.27
CA PRO A 181 -15.17 5.61 -11.66
C PRO A 181 -14.50 6.97 -11.46
N LEU A 182 -13.98 7.21 -10.25
CA LEU A 182 -13.18 8.41 -9.98
C LEU A 182 -11.84 8.27 -10.71
N ILE A 183 -11.53 9.25 -11.57
CA ILE A 183 -10.29 9.26 -12.36
C ILE A 183 -9.28 10.23 -11.77
N GLY A 184 -8.13 9.71 -11.35
CA GLY A 184 -6.97 10.48 -10.89
C GLY A 184 -5.81 10.44 -11.89
N LYS A 185 -4.60 10.58 -11.36
CA LYS A 185 -3.37 10.46 -12.15
C LYS A 185 -2.24 9.85 -11.30
N VAL A 186 -1.63 8.78 -11.78
CA VAL A 186 -0.43 8.17 -11.19
C VAL A 186 0.57 7.84 -12.31
N TRP A 187 1.44 6.85 -12.12
CA TRP A 187 2.55 6.50 -12.99
C TRP A 187 2.15 6.18 -14.44
N PRO A 188 1.08 5.42 -14.73
CA PRO A 188 0.64 5.15 -16.11
C PRO A 188 -0.23 6.27 -16.71
N GLY A 189 -0.31 7.44 -16.07
CA GLY A 189 -1.18 8.53 -16.51
C GLY A 189 -2.54 8.49 -15.83
N THR A 190 -3.64 8.50 -16.59
CA THR A 190 -4.99 8.52 -16.02
C THR A 190 -5.31 7.16 -15.40
N THR A 191 -5.86 7.16 -14.19
CA THR A 191 -6.08 5.93 -13.43
C THR A 191 -7.41 5.94 -12.69
N ALA A 192 -8.02 4.77 -12.54
CA ALA A 192 -9.10 4.51 -11.58
C ALA A 192 -8.53 3.78 -10.36
N PHE A 193 -9.19 3.91 -9.20
CA PHE A 193 -8.72 3.35 -7.93
C PHE A 193 -9.63 2.20 -7.50
N PRO A 194 -9.12 0.97 -7.35
CA PRO A 194 -9.89 -0.14 -6.81
C PRO A 194 -10.35 0.14 -5.38
N ASP A 195 -11.57 -0.29 -5.07
CA ASP A 195 -12.15 -0.25 -3.73
C ASP A 195 -11.92 -1.59 -3.05
N PHE A 196 -10.86 -1.70 -2.25
CA PHE A 196 -10.52 -2.93 -1.52
C PHE A 196 -11.47 -3.23 -0.35
N THR A 197 -12.48 -2.39 -0.09
CA THR A 197 -13.56 -2.70 0.86
C THR A 197 -14.72 -3.47 0.21
N ASN A 198 -14.79 -3.47 -1.13
CA ASN A 198 -15.74 -4.25 -1.90
C ASN A 198 -15.24 -5.71 -2.04
N PRO A 199 -16.01 -6.72 -1.61
CA PRO A 199 -15.63 -8.13 -1.78
C PRO A 199 -15.34 -8.53 -3.24
N GLU A 200 -16.05 -7.94 -4.20
CA GLU A 200 -15.83 -8.21 -5.63
C GLU A 200 -14.45 -7.73 -6.11
N THR A 201 -13.93 -6.65 -5.52
CA THR A 201 -12.57 -6.17 -5.78
C THR A 201 -11.52 -7.16 -5.28
N LEU A 202 -11.78 -7.84 -4.16
CA LEU A 202 -10.85 -8.84 -3.63
C LEU A 202 -10.73 -10.04 -4.57
N ASP A 203 -11.85 -10.51 -5.12
CA ASP A 203 -11.86 -11.60 -6.10
C ASP A 203 -11.19 -11.16 -7.41
N TRP A 204 -11.50 -9.96 -7.91
CA TRP A 204 -10.83 -9.40 -9.08
C TRP A 204 -9.32 -9.26 -8.89
N TRP A 205 -8.86 -8.77 -7.74
CA TRP A 205 -7.44 -8.64 -7.45
C TRP A 205 -6.75 -10.00 -7.41
N GLN A 206 -7.37 -11.00 -6.78
CA GLN A 206 -6.86 -12.38 -6.78
C GLN A 206 -6.75 -12.94 -8.20
N ASP A 207 -7.73 -12.71 -9.06
CA ASP A 207 -7.68 -13.13 -10.47
C ASP A 207 -6.52 -12.46 -11.21
N MET A 208 -6.37 -11.13 -11.09
CA MET A 208 -5.28 -10.39 -11.77
C MET A 208 -3.90 -10.84 -11.29
N VAL A 209 -3.72 -11.01 -9.98
CA VAL A 209 -2.49 -11.50 -9.37
C VAL A 209 -2.20 -12.93 -9.85
N SER A 210 -3.19 -13.82 -9.85
CA SER A 210 -3.03 -15.22 -10.25
C SER A 210 -2.69 -15.37 -11.74
N GLU A 211 -3.37 -14.63 -12.60
CA GLU A 211 -3.12 -14.61 -14.05
C GLU A 211 -1.73 -14.06 -14.38
N PHE A 212 -1.26 -13.04 -13.66
CA PHE A 212 0.08 -12.51 -13.85
C PHE A 212 1.15 -13.44 -13.29
N HIS A 213 0.91 -14.06 -12.12
CA HIS A 213 1.80 -15.05 -11.52
C HIS A 213 2.00 -16.28 -12.42
N ALA A 214 0.95 -16.68 -13.16
CA ALA A 214 1.04 -17.77 -14.14
C ALA A 214 2.00 -17.45 -15.31
N GLN A 215 2.22 -16.16 -15.60
CA GLN A 215 3.17 -15.71 -16.62
C GLN A 215 4.56 -15.50 -16.02
N VAL A 216 4.64 -14.85 -14.85
CA VAL A 216 5.87 -14.49 -14.15
C VAL A 216 5.76 -14.98 -12.71
N PRO A 217 6.49 -16.03 -12.29
CA PRO A 217 6.29 -16.65 -10.98
C PRO A 217 6.99 -15.84 -9.86
N PHE A 218 6.46 -14.67 -9.51
CA PHE A 218 6.97 -13.84 -8.41
C PHE A 218 6.64 -14.44 -7.03
N ASP A 219 7.47 -14.17 -6.03
CA ASP A 219 7.37 -14.78 -4.69
C ASP A 219 6.69 -13.88 -3.65
N GLY A 220 6.36 -12.65 -4.03
CA GLY A 220 5.57 -11.72 -3.23
C GLY A 220 5.41 -10.37 -3.93
N MET A 221 4.67 -9.47 -3.29
CA MET A 221 4.28 -8.19 -3.87
C MET A 221 4.75 -7.04 -2.97
N TRP A 222 5.38 -6.04 -3.57
CA TRP A 222 5.61 -4.75 -2.93
C TRP A 222 4.47 -3.81 -3.34
N LEU A 223 3.54 -3.57 -2.41
CA LEU A 223 2.43 -2.64 -2.64
C LEU A 223 2.89 -1.22 -2.28
N ASP A 224 2.86 -0.31 -3.25
CA ASP A 224 3.22 1.11 -3.07
C ASP A 224 2.05 2.03 -3.42
N MET A 225 2.19 3.34 -3.19
CA MET A 225 1.25 4.39 -3.62
C MET A 225 -0.18 4.24 -3.05
N ASN A 226 -0.32 3.54 -1.92
CA ASN A 226 -1.57 3.02 -1.39
C ASN A 226 -2.17 3.83 -0.22
N GLU A 227 -1.78 5.10 -0.07
CA GLU A 227 -2.45 6.02 0.85
C GLU A 227 -3.96 6.21 0.60
N PRO A 228 -4.51 6.29 -0.64
CA PRO A 228 -3.94 6.21 -1.99
C PRO A 228 -3.35 7.53 -2.51
N SER A 229 -2.17 7.46 -3.13
CA SER A 229 -1.48 8.60 -3.72
C SER A 229 -2.09 9.04 -5.06
N ASN A 230 -2.13 10.34 -5.29
CA ASN A 230 -2.67 10.95 -6.50
C ASN A 230 -1.85 12.18 -6.91
N PHE A 231 -1.38 12.23 -8.16
CA PHE A 231 -0.58 13.34 -8.69
C PHE A 231 -1.42 14.58 -9.02
N VAL A 232 -2.75 14.46 -8.95
CA VAL A 232 -3.69 15.58 -9.03
C VAL A 232 -4.48 15.67 -7.73
N ARG A 233 -4.97 16.87 -7.41
CA ARG A 233 -5.84 17.08 -6.25
C ARG A 233 -7.20 16.46 -6.50
N GLY A 234 -7.56 15.41 -5.75
CA GLY A 234 -8.89 14.81 -5.78
C GLY A 234 -9.14 13.96 -7.02
N SER A 235 -9.55 14.58 -8.13
CA SER A 235 -9.76 13.90 -9.40
C SER A 235 -9.41 14.81 -10.56
N GLN A 236 -9.39 14.27 -11.78
CA GLN A 236 -9.23 15.07 -13.00
C GLN A 236 -10.37 16.09 -13.21
N GLN A 237 -11.52 15.85 -12.60
CA GLN A 237 -12.68 16.75 -12.65
C GLN A 237 -12.78 17.64 -11.39
N GLY A 238 -11.79 17.59 -10.50
CA GLY A 238 -11.86 18.18 -9.17
C GLY A 238 -12.75 17.39 -8.22
N CYS A 239 -13.17 18.04 -7.14
CA CYS A 239 -14.09 17.47 -6.16
C CYS A 239 -15.32 18.38 -6.01
N PRO A 240 -16.47 17.81 -5.62
CA PRO A 240 -17.67 18.58 -5.33
C PRO A 240 -17.47 19.57 -4.17
N ASN A 241 -18.39 20.52 -4.05
CA ASN A 241 -18.39 21.44 -2.91
C ASN A 241 -19.42 20.98 -1.87
N ASN A 242 -18.99 20.18 -0.91
CA ASN A 242 -19.82 19.68 0.19
C ASN A 242 -19.02 19.66 1.52
N GLU A 243 -19.69 19.28 2.61
CA GLU A 243 -19.11 19.27 3.97
C GLU A 243 -18.03 18.21 4.18
N LEU A 244 -17.98 17.15 3.36
CA LEU A 244 -16.91 16.14 3.43
C LEU A 244 -15.63 16.68 2.78
N GLU A 245 -15.77 17.43 1.68
CA GLU A 245 -14.64 18.05 1.00
C GLU A 245 -14.13 19.31 1.73
N ASN A 246 -15.04 20.03 2.40
CA ASN A 246 -14.76 21.25 3.13
C ASN A 246 -15.34 21.17 4.55
N PRO A 247 -14.77 20.33 5.43
CA PRO A 247 -15.30 20.15 6.77
C PRO A 247 -15.09 21.38 7.64
N PRO A 248 -15.91 21.57 8.69
CA PRO A 248 -15.77 22.70 9.60
C PRO A 248 -14.46 22.70 10.40
N TYR A 249 -13.81 21.53 10.51
CA TYR A 249 -12.48 21.36 11.09
C TYR A 249 -11.61 20.59 10.11
N VAL A 250 -10.45 21.15 9.76
CA VAL A 250 -9.42 20.48 8.96
C VAL A 250 -8.20 20.26 9.86
N PRO A 251 -7.76 19.01 10.09
CA PRO A 251 -6.55 18.72 10.86
C PRO A 251 -5.30 19.32 10.23
N GLY A 252 -4.17 19.27 10.95
CA GLY A 252 -2.88 19.82 10.50
C GLY A 252 -2.19 19.07 9.36
N VAL A 253 -2.94 18.58 8.36
CA VAL A 253 -2.43 17.80 7.22
C VAL A 253 -1.59 18.66 6.27
N VAL A 254 -0.60 18.03 5.62
CA VAL A 254 0.22 18.68 4.60
C VAL A 254 -0.68 19.19 3.46
N GLY A 255 -0.50 20.45 3.07
CA GLY A 255 -1.34 21.11 2.07
C GLY A 255 -2.61 21.76 2.61
N GLY A 256 -2.98 21.51 3.88
CA GLY A 256 -4.09 22.19 4.56
C GLY A 256 -5.49 21.86 4.02
N ILE A 257 -5.62 20.79 3.25
CA ILE A 257 -6.86 20.29 2.65
C ILE A 257 -6.82 18.76 2.63
N LEU A 258 -7.98 18.10 2.75
CA LEU A 258 -8.03 16.63 2.81
C LEU A 258 -7.65 15.96 1.48
N GLN A 259 -7.86 16.64 0.34
CA GLN A 259 -7.61 16.09 -1.00
C GLN A 259 -6.17 16.30 -1.50
N ALA A 260 -5.27 16.85 -0.66
CA ALA A 260 -3.88 17.07 -1.05
C ALA A 260 -3.21 15.71 -1.31
N ALA A 261 -2.71 15.52 -2.54
CA ALA A 261 -2.03 14.30 -2.99
C ALA A 261 -2.85 13.00 -2.87
N THR A 262 -4.19 13.09 -2.80
CA THR A 262 -5.08 11.92 -2.73
C THR A 262 -6.41 12.18 -3.47
N ILE A 263 -7.39 11.27 -3.34
CA ILE A 263 -8.69 11.33 -4.01
C ILE A 263 -9.71 12.21 -3.26
N CYS A 264 -10.89 12.42 -3.86
CA CYS A 264 -11.96 13.20 -3.23
C CYS A 264 -12.50 12.50 -1.97
N ALA A 265 -12.69 13.25 -0.88
CA ALA A 265 -13.12 12.70 0.41
C ALA A 265 -14.54 12.15 0.38
N SER A 266 -15.41 12.70 -0.49
CA SER A 266 -16.78 12.26 -0.73
C SER A 266 -16.92 11.18 -1.80
N SER A 267 -15.81 10.62 -2.30
CA SER A 267 -15.88 9.49 -3.21
C SER A 267 -16.42 8.23 -2.51
N HIS A 268 -17.13 7.40 -3.27
CA HIS A 268 -17.88 6.27 -2.73
C HIS A 268 -17.10 4.96 -2.83
N GLN A 269 -17.02 4.28 -1.70
CA GLN A 269 -16.58 2.89 -1.52
C GLN A 269 -17.77 2.03 -1.05
N PHE A 270 -17.65 0.71 -1.11
CA PHE A 270 -18.68 -0.24 -0.71
C PHE A 270 -19.09 -0.09 0.76
N LEU A 271 -18.14 0.29 1.60
CA LEU A 271 -18.33 0.48 3.03
C LEU A 271 -18.69 1.93 3.45
N SER A 272 -18.85 2.87 2.50
CA SER A 272 -19.18 4.29 2.75
C SER A 272 -20.64 4.63 2.48
#